data_AF-A0A850UXI9-F1
#
_entry.id   AF-A0A850UXI9-F1
#
_cell.length_a   1.000
_cell.length_b   1.000
_cell.length_c   1.000
_cell.angle_alpha   90.00
_cell.angle_beta   90.00
_cell.angle_gamma   90.00
#
_symmetry.space_group_name_H-M   'P 1'
#
loop_
_entity.id
_entity.type
_entity.pdbx_description
1 polymer ?
#
loop_
_entity_poly.entity_id
_entity_poly.type
_entity_poly.pdbx_seq_one_letter_code
_entity_poly.pdbx_strand_id
1 'polypeptide(L)'
;GNHVLSPGEAVGKGLTPGAAKDLGLPEGIAVAASLIDAHAGGLGVIGADVKGHNLPCENQPITSRVAMICGTSSCHMGVSETPIFVPGVWGPYFSAMVPGLWLNEGGQSATGKLIDHVVRGHVAFPELEARAEASAHSIYTYLNSHLDLIKKSLPVGFLTVDLHVWPDFHGNRSPLTDLTLKGMVVGLTLSRGLDELALIYLATIQAIALGTRHILEAMQAAGHEISTLFLCGGLSKNPLFVQMHADITGKPVVLSKEVESVLVGAAILGACASGDFASIQEAMAKMGKIGRVVQPNHEHKRFYDKKYEVFLKLVEHQREYRSIMNSL
;
A
#
# COMPACT_ATOMS: atom_id res chain seq x y z
N GLY A 1 31.70 -7.34 5.25
CA GLY A 1 31.42 -8.39 6.24
C GLY A 1 30.93 -9.62 5.49
N ASN A 2 31.35 -10.82 5.91
CA ASN A 2 31.05 -12.08 5.20
C ASN A 2 29.99 -12.92 5.92
N HIS A 3 29.37 -12.37 6.96
CA HIS A 3 28.33 -13.01 7.76
C HIS A 3 27.02 -12.28 7.54
N VAL A 4 26.00 -13.03 7.13
CA VAL A 4 24.62 -12.56 6.98
C VAL A 4 23.79 -13.25 8.06
N LEU A 5 23.00 -12.47 8.80
CA LEU A 5 22.09 -12.95 9.84
C LEU A 5 20.65 -12.81 9.35
N SER A 6 19.77 -13.70 9.78
CA SER A 6 18.33 -13.57 9.51
C SER A 6 17.73 -12.43 10.32
N PRO A 7 16.65 -11.79 9.84
CA PRO A 7 15.93 -10.78 10.61
C PRO A 7 15.52 -11.31 11.98
N GLY A 8 15.80 -10.55 13.04
CA GLY A 8 15.47 -10.93 14.42
C GLY A 8 16.55 -11.72 15.16
N GLU A 9 17.60 -12.18 14.48
CA GLU A 9 18.75 -12.80 15.16
C GLU A 9 19.53 -11.77 15.99
N ALA A 10 20.02 -12.18 17.16
CA ALA A 10 20.79 -11.30 18.03
C ALA A 10 22.16 -10.96 17.42
N VAL A 11 22.49 -9.67 17.38
CA VAL A 11 23.77 -9.16 16.87
C VAL A 11 24.77 -9.03 18.01
N GLY A 12 25.86 -9.81 17.92
CA GLY A 12 26.96 -9.74 18.87
C GLY A 12 26.50 -10.02 20.31
N LYS A 13 26.82 -9.10 21.22
CA LYS A 13 26.42 -9.16 22.65
C LYS A 13 25.45 -8.04 23.03
N GLY A 14 24.69 -7.51 22.06
CA GLY A 14 23.78 -6.38 22.28
C GLY A 14 24.45 -5.00 22.14
N LEU A 15 23.82 -3.96 22.70
CA LEU A 15 24.35 -2.59 22.64
C LEU A 15 25.74 -2.51 23.28
N THR A 16 26.65 -1.85 22.56
CA THR A 16 27.98 -1.53 23.07
C THR A 16 27.89 -0.48 24.19
N PRO A 17 28.90 -0.38 25.09
CA PRO A 17 28.90 0.64 26.15
C PRO A 17 28.69 2.07 25.64
N GLY A 18 29.30 2.40 24.48
CA GLY A 18 29.15 3.70 23.85
C GLY A 18 27.72 3.97 23.37
N ALA A 19 27.14 3.04 22.61
CA ALA A 19 25.77 3.19 22.10
C ALA A 19 24.72 3.20 23.23
N ALA A 20 24.92 2.38 24.26
CA ALA A 20 24.09 2.36 25.45
C ALA A 20 24.06 3.73 26.15
N LYS A 21 25.23 4.36 26.32
CA LYS A 21 25.35 5.71 26.88
C LYS A 21 24.66 6.77 26.02
N ASP A 22 24.85 6.72 24.71
CA ASP A 22 24.27 7.71 23.78
C ASP A 22 22.75 7.63 23.72
N LEU A 23 22.18 6.42 23.84
CA LEU A 23 20.73 6.18 23.80
C LEU A 23 20.06 6.24 25.18
N GLY A 24 20.84 6.30 26.27
CA GLY A 24 20.32 6.23 27.64
C GLY A 24 19.71 4.87 27.99
N LEU A 25 20.25 3.78 27.42
CA LEU A 25 19.79 2.40 27.60
C LEU A 25 20.84 1.53 28.31
N PRO A 26 20.46 0.37 28.86
CA PRO A 26 21.43 -0.57 29.45
C PRO A 26 22.42 -1.14 28.43
N GLU A 27 23.69 -1.25 28.82
CA GLU A 27 24.69 -2.00 28.05
C GLU A 27 24.26 -3.47 27.92
N GLY A 28 24.51 -4.05 26.75
CA GLY A 28 24.21 -5.46 26.49
C GLY A 28 22.73 -5.77 26.24
N ILE A 29 21.83 -4.77 26.22
CA ILE A 29 20.45 -4.99 25.76
C ILE A 29 20.47 -5.55 24.34
N ALA A 30 19.63 -6.56 24.07
CA ALA A 30 19.63 -7.28 22.81
C ALA A 30 19.38 -6.33 21.63
N VAL A 31 20.12 -6.56 20.54
CA VAL A 31 19.97 -5.83 19.27
C VAL A 31 19.74 -6.86 18.19
N ALA A 32 18.64 -6.73 17.46
CA ALA A 32 18.31 -7.62 16.35
C ALA A 32 19.06 -7.24 15.07
N ALA A 33 19.29 -8.23 14.22
CA ALA A 33 19.72 -8.01 12.84
C ALA A 33 18.66 -7.14 12.13
N SER A 34 19.14 -6.16 11.38
CA SER A 34 18.31 -5.12 10.77
C SER A 34 17.39 -5.67 9.68
N LEU A 35 16.34 -4.90 9.38
CA LEU A 35 15.44 -5.14 8.27
C LEU A 35 15.11 -3.82 7.56
N ILE A 36 14.85 -3.87 6.26
CA ILE A 36 14.42 -2.70 5.47
C ILE A 36 13.07 -2.19 6.00
N ASP A 37 12.85 -0.88 5.94
CA ASP A 37 11.66 -0.20 6.48
C ASP A 37 10.33 -0.80 6.02
N ALA A 38 10.14 -1.02 4.72
CA ALA A 38 8.91 -1.60 4.19
C ALA A 38 8.73 -3.06 4.64
N HIS A 39 9.82 -3.81 4.80
CA HIS A 39 9.78 -5.19 5.26
C HIS A 39 9.44 -5.26 6.76
N ALA A 40 9.97 -4.33 7.57
CA ALA A 40 9.58 -4.16 8.96
C ALA A 40 8.10 -3.73 9.06
N GLY A 41 7.65 -2.80 8.22
CA GLY A 41 6.23 -2.42 8.13
C GLY A 41 5.33 -3.60 7.77
N GLY A 42 5.78 -4.48 6.87
CA GLY A 42 5.12 -5.74 6.52
C GLY A 42 5.02 -6.70 7.71
N LEU A 43 6.14 -6.94 8.41
CA LEU A 43 6.16 -7.74 9.64
C LEU A 43 5.21 -7.19 10.71
N GLY A 44 5.15 -5.88 10.87
CA GLY A 44 4.30 -5.22 11.85
C GLY A 44 2.80 -5.44 11.65
N VAL A 45 2.36 -5.90 10.47
CA VAL A 45 0.93 -6.06 10.15
C VAL A 45 0.52 -7.44 9.66
N ILE A 46 1.32 -8.10 8.83
CA ILE A 46 0.88 -9.28 8.06
C ILE A 46 0.56 -10.48 8.96
N GLY A 47 1.25 -10.59 10.10
CA GLY A 47 1.05 -11.68 11.08
C GLY A 47 0.05 -11.38 12.18
N ALA A 48 -0.67 -10.25 12.13
CA ALA A 48 -1.64 -9.92 13.17
C ALA A 48 -2.69 -11.04 13.36
N ASP A 49 -3.11 -11.25 14.61
CA ASP A 49 -4.20 -12.18 14.93
C ASP A 49 -5.52 -11.62 14.41
N VAL A 50 -6.19 -12.41 13.58
CA VAL A 50 -7.41 -12.07 12.84
C VAL A 50 -8.66 -12.75 13.42
N LYS A 51 -8.50 -13.54 14.49
CA LYS A 51 -9.61 -14.30 15.08
C LYS A 51 -10.76 -13.40 15.53
N GLY A 52 -11.99 -13.78 15.17
CA GLY A 52 -13.20 -13.04 15.54
C GLY A 52 -13.44 -11.75 14.76
N HIS A 53 -12.65 -11.47 13.72
CA HIS A 53 -12.86 -10.32 12.83
C HIS A 53 -13.63 -10.65 11.56
N ASN A 54 -14.11 -11.91 11.41
CA ASN A 54 -14.88 -12.38 10.25
C ASN A 54 -14.17 -12.12 8.92
N LEU A 55 -12.85 -12.36 8.90
CA LEU A 55 -12.02 -12.17 7.72
C LEU A 55 -11.88 -13.49 6.93
N PRO A 56 -11.85 -13.46 5.59
CA PRO A 56 -11.59 -14.65 4.78
C PRO A 56 -10.28 -15.35 5.14
N CYS A 57 -9.27 -14.60 5.59
CA CYS A 57 -7.98 -15.14 5.98
C CYS A 57 -7.92 -15.74 7.41
N GLU A 58 -9.02 -15.77 8.17
CA GLU A 58 -9.02 -16.21 9.58
C GLU A 58 -8.55 -17.67 9.75
N ASN A 59 -8.97 -18.54 8.85
CA ASN A 59 -8.58 -19.96 8.83
C ASN A 59 -7.62 -20.29 7.68
N GLN A 60 -6.91 -19.29 7.17
CA GLN A 60 -5.97 -19.44 6.07
C GLN A 60 -4.54 -19.12 6.53
N PRO A 61 -3.51 -19.70 5.88
CA PRO A 61 -2.13 -19.37 6.19
C PRO A 61 -1.84 -17.88 5.97
N ILE A 62 -0.76 -17.39 6.57
CA ILE A 62 -0.29 -16.00 6.39
C ILE A 62 0.00 -15.67 4.91
N THR A 63 0.28 -16.70 4.10
CA THR A 63 0.47 -16.61 2.65
C THR A 63 -0.80 -16.16 1.90
N SER A 64 -1.98 -16.20 2.53
CA SER A 64 -3.21 -15.67 1.95
C SER A 64 -3.37 -14.14 2.05
N ARG A 65 -2.37 -13.48 2.64
CA ARG A 65 -2.38 -12.06 3.01
C ARG A 65 -1.33 -11.32 2.19
N VAL A 66 -1.63 -10.07 1.86
CA VAL A 66 -0.64 -9.13 1.31
C VAL A 66 -0.55 -7.91 2.23
N ALA A 67 0.65 -7.57 2.67
CA ALA A 67 0.91 -6.30 3.33
C ALA A 67 1.15 -5.21 2.28
N MET A 68 0.46 -4.09 2.43
CA MET A 68 0.64 -2.91 1.61
C MET A 68 1.15 -1.75 2.48
N ILE A 69 2.43 -1.41 2.29
CA ILE A 69 3.08 -0.30 2.99
C ILE A 69 2.90 0.92 2.09
N CYS A 70 1.96 1.80 2.44
CA CYS A 70 1.51 2.90 1.58
C CYS A 70 1.89 4.29 2.13
N GLY A 71 2.76 4.98 1.40
CA GLY A 71 3.29 6.31 1.73
C GLY A 71 3.58 7.11 0.46
N THR A 72 4.76 7.72 0.36
CA THR A 72 5.21 8.44 -0.85
C THR A 72 5.13 7.56 -2.10
N SER A 73 5.58 6.32 -1.96
CA SER A 73 5.39 5.17 -2.84
C SER A 73 4.65 4.07 -2.08
N SER A 74 4.30 2.97 -2.75
CA SER A 74 3.70 1.80 -2.09
C SER A 74 4.42 0.51 -2.44
N CYS A 75 4.63 -0.34 -1.43
CA CYS A 75 5.13 -1.71 -1.60
C CYS A 75 4.02 -2.72 -1.28
N HIS A 76 3.93 -3.79 -2.06
CA HIS A 76 2.96 -4.88 -1.94
C HIS A 76 3.71 -6.18 -1.67
N MET A 77 3.67 -6.64 -0.42
CA MET A 77 4.47 -7.75 0.07
C MET A 77 3.58 -8.98 0.28
N GLY A 78 3.71 -9.96 -0.61
CA GLY A 78 3.11 -11.29 -0.48
C GLY A 78 4.16 -12.32 -0.12
N VAL A 79 3.79 -13.30 0.69
CA VAL A 79 4.69 -14.38 1.11
C VAL A 79 4.16 -15.74 0.70
N SER A 80 5.07 -16.68 0.42
CA SER A 80 4.74 -18.05 0.02
C SER A 80 5.68 -19.08 0.64
N GLU A 81 5.24 -20.32 0.79
CA GLU A 81 6.07 -21.43 1.29
C GLU A 81 7.07 -21.92 0.25
N THR A 82 6.69 -21.85 -1.02
CA THR A 82 7.52 -22.21 -2.18
C THR A 82 7.85 -20.97 -3.01
N PRO A 83 8.94 -20.98 -3.79
CA PRO A 83 9.28 -19.83 -4.64
C PRO A 83 8.26 -19.66 -5.76
N ILE A 84 7.68 -18.45 -5.88
CA ILE A 84 6.77 -18.07 -6.96
C ILE A 84 7.41 -16.95 -7.79
N PHE A 85 7.63 -17.21 -9.09
CA PHE A 85 8.19 -16.23 -10.01
C PHE A 85 7.06 -15.46 -10.69
N VAL A 86 6.92 -14.19 -10.34
CA VAL A 86 5.85 -13.32 -10.83
C VAL A 86 6.46 -12.31 -11.82
N PRO A 87 6.10 -12.32 -13.11
CA PRO A 87 6.59 -11.34 -14.08
C PRO A 87 6.36 -9.90 -13.60
N GLY A 88 7.43 -9.11 -13.57
CA GLY A 88 7.42 -7.70 -13.20
C GLY A 88 7.17 -7.38 -11.72
N VAL A 89 7.28 -8.39 -10.85
CA VAL A 89 7.26 -8.26 -9.40
C VAL A 89 8.57 -8.82 -8.86
N TRP A 90 9.21 -8.13 -7.91
CA TRP A 90 10.50 -8.56 -7.37
C TRP A 90 10.38 -9.83 -6.54
N GLY A 91 11.49 -10.55 -6.39
CA GLY A 91 11.54 -11.86 -5.74
C GLY A 91 11.41 -13.03 -6.74
N PRO A 92 11.20 -14.26 -6.24
CA PRO A 92 10.97 -14.61 -4.84
C PRO A 92 12.27 -14.55 -4.01
N TYR A 93 12.26 -13.85 -2.87
CA TYR A 93 13.40 -13.73 -1.96
C TYR A 93 13.19 -14.57 -0.70
N PHE A 94 14.02 -15.60 -0.50
CA PHE A 94 13.88 -16.49 0.66
C PHE A 94 14.28 -15.81 1.96
N SER A 95 13.42 -15.91 2.98
CA SER A 95 13.63 -15.36 4.34
C SER A 95 13.93 -13.86 4.39
N ALA A 96 13.49 -13.10 3.38
CA ALA A 96 13.77 -11.66 3.29
C ALA A 96 12.88 -10.79 4.18
N MET A 97 11.71 -11.28 4.59
CA MET A 97 10.81 -10.58 5.51
C MET A 97 10.38 -11.49 6.66
N VAL A 98 9.60 -12.55 6.36
CA VAL A 98 9.20 -13.56 7.35
C VAL A 98 10.19 -14.74 7.25
N PRO A 99 10.89 -15.10 8.33
CA PRO A 99 11.84 -16.22 8.30
C PRO A 99 11.20 -17.52 7.79
N GLY A 100 11.87 -18.22 6.88
CA GLY A 100 11.39 -19.49 6.30
C GLY A 100 10.37 -19.36 5.17
N LEU A 101 9.92 -18.15 4.83
CA LEU A 101 9.02 -17.89 3.70
C LEU A 101 9.72 -17.14 2.56
N TRP A 102 9.23 -17.32 1.34
CA TRP A 102 9.64 -16.54 0.17
C TRP A 102 8.82 -15.26 0.08
N LEU A 103 9.46 -14.15 -0.24
CA LEU A 103 8.83 -12.84 -0.42
C LEU A 103 8.76 -12.49 -1.92
N ASN A 104 7.58 -12.12 -2.39
CA ASN A 104 7.41 -11.34 -3.61
C ASN A 104 7.04 -9.89 -3.27
N GLU A 105 7.76 -8.94 -3.87
CA GLU A 105 7.58 -7.51 -3.59
C GLU A 105 7.13 -6.77 -4.87
N GLY A 106 5.83 -6.53 -4.98
CA GLY A 106 5.27 -5.63 -5.98
C GLY A 106 5.38 -4.18 -5.52
N GLY A 107 5.27 -3.21 -6.41
CA GLY A 107 5.10 -1.83 -5.94
C GLY A 107 4.77 -0.80 -7.00
N GLN A 108 4.42 0.37 -6.48
CA GLN A 108 4.03 1.56 -7.23
C GLN A 108 4.99 2.70 -6.87
N SER A 109 5.72 3.19 -7.86
CA SER A 109 6.82 4.17 -7.67
C SER A 109 6.35 5.51 -7.09
N ALA A 110 5.10 5.92 -7.36
CA ALA A 110 4.50 7.12 -6.82
C ALA A 110 3.04 6.85 -6.46
N THR A 111 2.69 7.02 -5.19
CA THR A 111 1.30 6.91 -4.69
C THR A 111 0.93 8.17 -3.93
N GLY A 112 1.46 8.36 -2.72
CA GLY A 112 1.27 9.60 -1.96
C GLY A 112 1.87 10.79 -2.69
N LYS A 113 3.04 10.60 -3.33
CA LYS A 113 3.65 11.66 -4.14
C LYS A 113 2.80 12.04 -5.35
N LEU A 114 2.11 11.07 -5.95
CA LEU A 114 1.21 11.31 -7.07
C LEU A 114 -0.02 12.09 -6.62
N ILE A 115 -0.64 11.68 -5.50
CA ILE A 115 -1.76 12.40 -4.89
C ILE A 115 -1.37 13.85 -4.60
N ASP A 116 -0.22 14.05 -3.94
CA ASP A 116 0.31 15.38 -3.63
C ASP A 116 0.55 16.21 -4.91
N HIS A 117 1.14 15.59 -5.93
CA HIS A 117 1.43 16.26 -7.20
C HIS A 117 0.15 16.73 -7.89
N VAL A 118 -0.86 15.88 -7.98
CA VAL A 118 -2.15 16.21 -8.60
C VAL A 118 -2.87 17.29 -7.81
N VAL A 119 -2.91 17.17 -6.48
CA VAL A 119 -3.63 18.12 -5.63
C VAL A 119 -2.95 19.49 -5.62
N ARG A 120 -1.64 19.52 -5.38
CA ARG A 120 -0.86 20.77 -5.29
C ARG A 120 -0.63 21.44 -6.64
N GLY A 121 -0.66 20.66 -7.73
CA GLY A 121 -0.50 21.17 -9.09
C GLY A 121 -1.77 21.81 -9.66
N HIS A 122 -2.92 21.66 -8.99
CA HIS A 122 -4.19 22.19 -9.48
C HIS A 122 -4.37 23.68 -9.15
N VAL A 123 -4.99 24.44 -10.04
CA VAL A 123 -5.19 25.90 -9.87
C VAL A 123 -6.05 26.27 -8.66
N ALA A 124 -6.97 25.40 -8.26
CA ALA A 124 -7.80 25.57 -7.06
C ALA A 124 -7.07 25.22 -5.74
N PHE A 125 -5.78 24.86 -5.77
CA PHE A 125 -5.04 24.50 -4.57
C PHE A 125 -4.99 25.62 -3.51
N PRO A 126 -4.76 26.91 -3.84
CA PRO A 126 -4.80 27.98 -2.83
C PRO A 126 -6.18 28.13 -2.18
N GLU A 127 -7.27 27.90 -2.93
CA GLU A 127 -8.63 27.89 -2.38
C GLU A 127 -8.81 26.70 -1.42
N LEU A 128 -8.33 25.52 -1.80
CA LEU A 128 -8.36 24.34 -0.94
C LEU A 128 -7.61 24.58 0.37
N GLU A 129 -6.40 25.16 0.32
CA GLU A 129 -5.61 25.48 1.52
C GLU A 129 -6.37 26.41 2.46
N ALA A 130 -6.90 27.52 1.93
CA ALA A 130 -7.67 28.48 2.74
C ALA A 130 -8.90 27.84 3.39
N ARG A 131 -9.65 26.98 2.67
CA ARG A 131 -10.83 26.32 3.21
C ARG A 131 -10.50 25.19 4.20
N ALA A 132 -9.41 24.46 3.98
CA ALA A 132 -8.93 23.45 4.90
C ALA A 132 -8.47 24.08 6.23
N GLU A 133 -7.72 25.19 6.15
CA GLU A 133 -7.30 25.97 7.32
C GLU A 133 -8.50 26.52 8.10
N ALA A 134 -9.46 27.14 7.41
CA ALA A 134 -10.67 27.68 8.03
C ALA A 134 -11.53 26.62 8.74
N SER A 135 -11.40 25.35 8.34
CA SER A 135 -12.10 24.22 8.96
C SER A 135 -11.23 23.39 9.91
N ALA A 136 -9.99 23.83 10.18
CA ALA A 136 -9.00 23.13 11.01
C ALA A 136 -8.76 21.66 10.59
N HIS A 137 -8.86 21.39 9.29
CA HIS A 137 -8.67 20.07 8.72
C HIS A 137 -7.44 20.01 7.82
N SER A 138 -6.89 18.81 7.62
CA SER A 138 -5.93 18.60 6.53
C SER A 138 -6.61 18.79 5.17
N ILE A 139 -5.85 19.17 4.14
CA ILE A 139 -6.37 19.32 2.77
C ILE A 139 -7.06 18.05 2.26
N TYR A 140 -6.58 16.85 2.60
CA TYR A 140 -7.19 15.59 2.16
C TYR A 140 -8.47 15.26 2.92
N THR A 141 -8.53 15.59 4.22
CA THR A 141 -9.76 15.48 5.01
C THR A 141 -10.82 16.41 4.42
N TYR A 142 -10.45 17.65 4.08
CA TYR A 142 -11.34 18.59 3.42
C TYR A 142 -11.84 18.05 2.07
N LEU A 143 -10.95 17.57 1.20
CA LEU A 143 -11.33 16.99 -0.09
C LEU A 143 -12.29 15.81 0.04
N ASN A 144 -12.07 14.93 1.03
CA ASN A 144 -12.98 13.82 1.30
C ASN A 144 -14.37 14.32 1.71
N SER A 145 -14.45 15.30 2.62
CA SER A 145 -15.73 15.91 3.01
C SER A 145 -16.40 16.65 1.85
N HIS A 146 -15.61 17.31 0.99
CA HIS A 146 -16.12 17.98 -0.20
C HIS A 146 -16.71 17.00 -1.20
N LEU A 147 -16.06 15.86 -1.43
CA LEU A 147 -16.59 14.75 -2.23
C LEU A 147 -17.92 14.24 -1.67
N ASP A 148 -18.05 14.12 -0.34
CA ASP A 148 -19.30 13.73 0.32
C ASP A 148 -20.42 14.76 0.15
N LEU A 149 -20.10 16.04 0.01
CA LEU A 149 -21.07 17.09 -0.28
C LEU A 149 -21.55 17.03 -1.73
N ILE A 150 -20.64 16.87 -2.69
CA ILE A 150 -20.99 16.92 -4.12
C ILE A 150 -21.58 15.62 -4.66
N LYS A 151 -21.36 14.47 -4.00
CA LYS A 151 -21.93 13.17 -4.43
C LYS A 151 -23.45 13.15 -4.43
N LYS A 152 -24.11 14.03 -3.67
CA LYS A 152 -25.56 14.05 -3.48
C LYS A 152 -26.07 12.66 -3.04
N SER A 153 -26.79 11.95 -3.90
CA SER A 153 -27.31 10.59 -3.66
C SER A 153 -26.45 9.46 -4.26
N LEU A 154 -25.39 9.78 -5.00
CA LEU A 154 -24.52 8.79 -5.60
C LEU A 154 -23.47 8.28 -4.60
N PRO A 155 -23.01 7.03 -4.72
CA PRO A 155 -21.79 6.61 -4.03
C PRO A 155 -20.61 7.46 -4.48
N VAL A 156 -19.72 7.84 -3.55
CA VAL A 156 -18.62 8.78 -3.83
C VAL A 156 -17.74 8.32 -5.01
N GLY A 157 -17.46 7.00 -5.10
CA GLY A 157 -16.64 6.45 -6.17
C GLY A 157 -17.24 6.57 -7.58
N PHE A 158 -18.54 6.83 -7.69
CA PHE A 158 -19.23 6.93 -8.99
C PHE A 158 -19.12 8.33 -9.60
N LEU A 159 -18.64 9.32 -8.85
CA LEU A 159 -18.44 10.68 -9.32
C LEU A 159 -17.44 10.79 -10.49
N THR A 160 -16.60 9.76 -10.69
CA THR A 160 -15.56 9.70 -11.72
C THR A 160 -15.92 8.71 -12.84
N VAL A 161 -17.21 8.52 -13.12
CA VAL A 161 -17.66 7.58 -14.17
C VAL A 161 -17.02 7.87 -15.52
N ASP A 162 -16.84 9.15 -15.86
CA ASP A 162 -16.25 9.60 -17.13
C ASP A 162 -14.80 10.11 -16.99
N LEU A 163 -14.19 9.99 -15.80
CA LEU A 163 -12.84 10.49 -15.51
C LEU A 163 -11.90 9.35 -15.12
N HIS A 164 -10.85 9.13 -15.91
CA HIS A 164 -9.93 8.00 -15.75
C HIS A 164 -8.49 8.48 -15.72
N VAL A 165 -7.68 7.85 -14.86
CA VAL A 165 -6.26 8.17 -14.69
C VAL A 165 -5.43 6.90 -14.87
N TRP A 166 -4.36 7.00 -15.65
CA TRP A 166 -3.24 6.06 -15.60
C TRP A 166 -2.15 6.63 -14.68
N PRO A 167 -1.77 5.95 -13.59
CA PRO A 167 -1.06 6.57 -12.48
C PRO A 167 0.46 6.59 -12.62
N ASP A 168 1.04 6.00 -13.66
CA ASP A 168 2.50 5.90 -13.80
C ASP A 168 3.17 7.20 -14.30
N PHE A 169 3.01 8.28 -13.54
CA PHE A 169 3.67 9.58 -13.79
C PHE A 169 5.19 9.50 -13.59
N HIS A 170 5.67 8.44 -12.95
CA HIS A 170 7.08 8.14 -12.72
C HIS A 170 7.48 6.74 -13.21
N GLY A 171 6.87 6.29 -14.31
CA GLY A 171 7.06 4.93 -14.83
C GLY A 171 6.39 3.85 -13.97
N ASN A 172 6.27 2.65 -14.53
CA ASN A 172 5.67 1.52 -13.84
C ASN A 172 6.75 0.60 -13.28
N ARG A 173 6.74 0.38 -11.96
CA ARG A 173 7.56 -0.65 -11.31
C ARG A 173 6.93 -2.02 -11.49
N SER A 174 5.69 -2.20 -11.06
CA SER A 174 4.96 -3.47 -11.16
C SER A 174 3.53 -3.30 -11.69
N PRO A 175 3.00 -4.29 -12.43
CA PRO A 175 3.68 -5.50 -12.91
C PRO A 175 4.35 -5.33 -14.29
N LEU A 176 4.36 -4.13 -14.88
CA LEU A 176 4.79 -3.95 -16.27
C LEU A 176 6.30 -3.73 -16.42
N THR A 177 7.01 -3.32 -15.36
CA THR A 177 8.46 -3.02 -15.40
C THR A 177 8.87 -2.09 -16.54
N ASP A 178 8.05 -1.09 -16.81
CA ASP A 178 8.28 -0.12 -17.88
C ASP A 178 8.45 1.29 -17.28
N LEU A 179 9.71 1.66 -17.07
CA LEU A 179 10.11 2.97 -16.55
C LEU A 179 9.79 4.12 -17.51
N THR A 180 9.49 3.81 -18.76
CA THR A 180 9.19 4.83 -19.77
C THR A 180 7.72 5.24 -19.73
N LEU A 181 6.82 4.47 -19.10
CA LEU A 181 5.39 4.82 -18.96
C LEU A 181 5.19 6.20 -18.36
N LYS A 182 4.13 6.87 -18.83
CA LYS A 182 3.75 8.23 -18.43
C LYS A 182 2.31 8.26 -17.93
N GLY A 183 1.99 9.26 -17.11
CA GLY A 183 0.63 9.51 -16.68
C GLY A 183 -0.31 9.84 -17.84
N MET A 184 -1.58 9.46 -17.72
CA MET A 184 -2.65 9.89 -18.63
C MET A 184 -3.88 10.26 -17.82
N VAL A 185 -4.61 11.26 -18.28
CA VAL A 185 -5.90 11.64 -17.74
C VAL A 185 -6.88 11.77 -18.90
N VAL A 186 -8.00 11.06 -18.84
CA VAL A 186 -9.05 11.06 -19.86
C VAL A 186 -10.36 11.46 -19.20
N GLY A 187 -11.13 12.34 -19.86
CA GLY A 187 -12.38 12.87 -19.31
C GLY A 187 -12.30 14.30 -18.78
N LEU A 188 -11.24 15.04 -19.13
CA LEU A 188 -11.08 16.44 -18.69
C LEU A 188 -12.16 17.35 -19.28
N THR A 189 -12.62 18.30 -18.47
CA THR A 189 -13.52 19.39 -18.88
C THR A 189 -12.81 20.75 -18.79
N LEU A 190 -13.51 21.84 -19.13
CA LEU A 190 -13.00 23.20 -18.94
C LEU A 190 -13.15 23.71 -17.49
N SER A 191 -13.70 22.89 -16.60
CA SER A 191 -13.87 23.21 -15.17
C SER A 191 -12.51 23.33 -14.48
N ARG A 192 -12.39 24.27 -13.54
CA ARG A 192 -11.12 24.56 -12.84
C ARG A 192 -11.31 24.83 -11.35
N GLY A 193 -12.51 24.58 -10.83
CA GLY A 193 -12.87 24.86 -9.43
C GLY A 193 -12.49 23.74 -8.48
N LEU A 194 -12.90 23.90 -7.22
CA LEU A 194 -12.67 22.93 -6.15
C LEU A 194 -13.34 21.57 -6.40
N ASP A 195 -14.50 21.55 -7.07
CA ASP A 195 -15.17 20.32 -7.48
C ASP A 195 -14.29 19.50 -8.43
N GLU A 196 -13.72 20.12 -9.47
CA GLU A 196 -12.82 19.45 -10.41
C GLU A 196 -11.57 18.90 -9.69
N LEU A 197 -11.00 19.68 -8.77
CA LEU A 197 -9.88 19.24 -7.94
C LEU A 197 -10.23 17.99 -7.13
N ALA A 198 -11.41 17.97 -6.51
CA ALA A 198 -11.88 16.83 -5.75
C ALA A 198 -12.10 15.59 -6.65
N LEU A 199 -12.64 15.77 -7.84
CA LEU A 199 -12.85 14.69 -8.82
C LEU A 199 -11.54 14.09 -9.32
N ILE A 200 -10.55 14.92 -9.69
CA ILE A 200 -9.24 14.41 -10.15
C ILE A 200 -8.46 13.75 -9.01
N TYR A 201 -8.59 14.25 -7.78
CA TYR A 201 -8.06 13.61 -6.58
C TYR A 201 -8.68 12.22 -6.37
N LEU A 202 -10.01 12.10 -6.44
CA LEU A 202 -10.71 10.81 -6.35
C LEU A 202 -10.29 9.86 -7.47
N ALA A 203 -10.25 10.32 -8.71
CA ALA A 203 -9.84 9.51 -9.86
C ALA A 203 -8.39 9.02 -9.72
N THR A 204 -7.51 9.83 -9.13
CA THR A 204 -6.12 9.47 -8.83
C THR A 204 -6.04 8.39 -7.75
N ILE A 205 -6.81 8.50 -6.66
CA ILE A 205 -6.91 7.44 -5.63
C ILE A 205 -7.39 6.13 -6.25
N GLN A 206 -8.45 6.19 -7.08
CA GLN A 206 -8.98 5.02 -7.75
C GLN A 206 -7.95 4.40 -8.71
N ALA A 207 -7.21 5.21 -9.46
CA ALA A 207 -6.14 4.71 -10.34
C ALA A 207 -5.02 4.01 -9.58
N ILE A 208 -4.64 4.51 -8.40
CA ILE A 208 -3.67 3.84 -7.52
C ILE A 208 -4.22 2.49 -7.04
N ALA A 209 -5.48 2.44 -6.63
CA ALA A 209 -6.15 1.19 -6.23
C ALA A 209 -6.30 0.20 -7.40
N LEU A 210 -6.57 0.67 -8.62
CA LEU A 210 -6.60 -0.15 -9.84
C LEU A 210 -5.21 -0.69 -10.19
N GLY A 211 -4.16 0.11 -10.01
CA GLY A 211 -2.77 -0.36 -10.09
C GLY A 211 -2.45 -1.42 -9.04
N THR A 212 -2.97 -1.28 -7.82
CA THR A 212 -2.88 -2.33 -6.79
C THR A 212 -3.60 -3.60 -7.25
N ARG A 213 -4.83 -3.50 -7.75
CA ARG A 213 -5.56 -4.65 -8.33
C ARG A 213 -4.74 -5.34 -9.43
N HIS A 214 -4.10 -4.58 -10.32
CA HIS A 214 -3.26 -5.13 -11.38
C HIS A 214 -2.05 -5.92 -10.85
N ILE A 215 -1.40 -5.42 -9.80
CA ILE A 215 -0.30 -6.14 -9.12
C ILE A 215 -0.83 -7.44 -8.49
N LEU A 216 -1.95 -7.37 -7.77
CA LEU A 216 -2.54 -8.53 -7.11
C LEU A 216 -2.96 -9.60 -8.13
N GLU A 217 -3.62 -9.21 -9.22
CA GLU A 217 -4.00 -10.15 -10.28
C GLU A 217 -2.79 -10.80 -10.94
N ALA A 218 -1.68 -10.06 -11.16
CA ALA A 218 -0.43 -10.63 -11.65
C ALA A 218 0.18 -11.65 -10.68
N MET A 219 0.17 -11.35 -9.38
CA MET A 219 0.62 -12.29 -8.33
C MET A 219 -0.28 -13.54 -8.28
N GLN A 220 -1.60 -13.37 -8.37
CA GLN A 220 -2.55 -14.47 -8.36
C GLN A 220 -2.42 -15.36 -9.61
N ALA A 221 -2.24 -14.76 -10.78
CA ALA A 221 -2.00 -15.51 -12.03
C ALA A 221 -0.73 -16.36 -11.98
N ALA A 222 0.27 -15.95 -11.18
CA ALA A 222 1.52 -16.69 -10.98
C ALA A 222 1.44 -17.75 -9.86
N GLY A 223 0.37 -17.78 -9.06
CA GLY A 223 0.14 -18.84 -8.06
C GLY A 223 -0.03 -18.36 -6.62
N HIS A 224 -0.05 -17.04 -6.34
CA HIS A 224 -0.44 -16.55 -5.01
C HIS A 224 -1.94 -16.72 -4.80
N GLU A 225 -2.35 -17.15 -3.61
CA GLU A 225 -3.75 -17.08 -3.18
C GLU A 225 -3.90 -15.86 -2.29
N ILE A 226 -4.65 -14.83 -2.70
CA ILE A 226 -4.73 -13.58 -1.92
C ILE A 226 -6.18 -13.30 -1.56
N SER A 227 -6.50 -13.29 -0.26
CA SER A 227 -7.86 -13.08 0.23
C SER A 227 -8.05 -11.77 1.01
N THR A 228 -6.99 -11.23 1.60
CA THR A 228 -7.07 -10.05 2.50
C THR A 228 -5.85 -9.14 2.36
N LEU A 229 -6.07 -7.82 2.43
CA LEU A 229 -5.01 -6.81 2.40
C LEU A 229 -4.77 -6.22 3.80
N PHE A 230 -3.52 -6.04 4.17
CA PHE A 230 -3.11 -5.40 5.42
C PHE A 230 -2.41 -4.08 5.08
N LEU A 231 -3.10 -2.96 5.31
CA LEU A 231 -2.60 -1.64 4.94
C LEU A 231 -1.94 -0.96 6.14
N CYS A 232 -0.80 -0.33 5.91
CA CYS A 232 -0.11 0.51 6.88
C CYS A 232 0.62 1.68 6.19
N GLY A 233 1.19 2.59 6.97
CA GLY A 233 1.79 3.83 6.45
C GLY A 233 0.80 4.98 6.35
N GLY A 234 1.30 6.15 5.94
CA GLY A 234 0.58 7.43 6.02
C GLY A 234 -0.74 7.45 5.24
N LEU A 235 -0.81 6.80 4.08
CA LEU A 235 -2.03 6.79 3.25
C LEU A 235 -3.16 5.97 3.88
N SER A 236 -2.84 5.04 4.79
CA SER A 236 -3.85 4.23 5.50
C SER A 236 -4.72 5.07 6.45
N LYS A 237 -4.27 6.29 6.81
CA LYS A 237 -5.03 7.27 7.61
C LYS A 237 -6.18 7.90 6.82
N ASN A 238 -6.15 7.83 5.49
CA ASN A 238 -7.18 8.41 4.63
C ASN A 238 -8.31 7.39 4.39
N PRO A 239 -9.53 7.59 4.94
CA PRO A 239 -10.62 6.61 4.83
C PRO A 239 -11.09 6.39 3.39
N LEU A 240 -11.05 7.43 2.54
CA LEU A 240 -11.40 7.29 1.13
C LEU A 240 -10.39 6.38 0.41
N PHE A 241 -9.09 6.59 0.66
CA PHE A 241 -8.04 5.74 0.08
C PHE A 241 -8.25 4.26 0.45
N VAL A 242 -8.50 3.99 1.73
CA VAL A 242 -8.72 2.63 2.24
C VAL A 242 -9.98 1.99 1.62
N GLN A 243 -11.11 2.71 1.60
CA GLN A 243 -12.35 2.19 1.02
C GLN A 243 -12.22 1.92 -0.47
N MET A 244 -11.57 2.81 -1.24
CA MET A 244 -11.33 2.59 -2.67
C MET A 244 -10.47 1.35 -2.92
N HIS A 245 -9.45 1.08 -2.09
CA HIS A 245 -8.67 -0.15 -2.21
C HIS A 245 -9.52 -1.39 -1.92
N ALA A 246 -10.35 -1.37 -0.87
CA ALA A 246 -11.25 -2.48 -0.57
C ALA A 246 -12.21 -2.75 -1.73
N ASP A 247 -12.95 -1.73 -2.16
CA ASP A 247 -13.96 -1.86 -3.22
C ASP A 247 -13.37 -2.31 -4.57
N ILE A 248 -12.24 -1.72 -4.99
CA ILE A 248 -11.65 -1.98 -6.31
C ILE A 248 -10.99 -3.36 -6.37
N THR A 249 -10.29 -3.76 -5.31
CA THR A 249 -9.65 -5.08 -5.24
C THR A 249 -10.66 -6.19 -4.91
N GLY A 250 -11.83 -5.82 -4.37
CA GLY A 250 -12.84 -6.76 -3.90
C GLY A 250 -12.39 -7.55 -2.67
N LYS A 251 -11.39 -7.07 -1.93
CA LYS A 251 -10.81 -7.75 -0.76
C LYS A 251 -11.00 -6.90 0.49
N PRO A 252 -11.25 -7.50 1.67
CA PRO A 252 -11.23 -6.76 2.92
C PRO A 252 -9.86 -6.14 3.17
N VAL A 253 -9.87 -4.92 3.71
CA VAL A 253 -8.67 -4.20 4.12
C VAL A 253 -8.61 -4.12 5.64
N VAL A 254 -7.51 -4.62 6.19
CA VAL A 254 -7.19 -4.60 7.62
C VAL A 254 -6.23 -3.47 7.91
N LEU A 255 -6.57 -2.66 8.90
CA LEU A 255 -5.71 -1.63 9.47
C LEU A 255 -5.28 -2.05 10.86
N SER A 256 -3.98 -1.89 11.14
CA SER A 256 -3.42 -2.12 12.46
C SER A 256 -3.99 -1.14 13.49
N LYS A 257 -4.08 -1.59 14.75
CA LYS A 257 -4.43 -0.74 15.90
C LYS A 257 -3.33 0.29 16.16
N GLU A 258 -2.08 -0.14 16.05
CA GLU A 258 -0.93 0.76 16.11
C GLU A 258 -0.63 1.31 14.72
N VAL A 259 -0.49 2.63 14.63
CA VAL A 259 -0.35 3.36 13.38
C VAL A 259 1.06 3.24 12.84
N GLU A 260 2.05 3.18 13.72
CA GLU A 260 3.47 3.15 13.37
C GLU A 260 3.98 1.71 13.14
N SER A 261 3.47 1.05 12.09
CA SER A 261 3.75 -0.36 11.78
C SER A 261 5.24 -0.70 11.61
N VAL A 262 6.04 0.23 11.08
CA VAL A 262 7.49 0.03 10.91
C VAL A 262 8.17 -0.09 12.28
N LEU A 263 7.74 0.73 13.26
CA LEU A 263 8.25 0.66 14.63
C LEU A 263 7.80 -0.62 15.33
N VAL A 264 6.55 -1.05 15.10
CA VAL A 264 6.07 -2.36 15.59
C VAL A 264 6.90 -3.49 15.00
N GLY A 265 7.19 -3.46 13.71
CA GLY A 265 8.07 -4.42 13.05
C GLY A 265 9.46 -4.47 13.67
N ALA A 266 10.09 -3.31 13.90
CA ALA A 266 11.38 -3.23 14.58
C ALA A 266 11.32 -3.76 16.03
N ALA A 267 10.23 -3.51 16.75
CA ALA A 267 10.03 -4.02 18.10
C ALA A 267 9.85 -5.55 18.12
N ILE A 268 9.14 -6.12 17.13
CA ILE A 268 9.04 -7.59 16.94
C ILE A 268 10.42 -8.21 16.76
N LEU A 269 11.28 -7.59 15.93
CA LEU A 269 12.66 -8.07 15.76
C LEU A 269 13.43 -8.04 17.10
N GLY A 270 13.34 -6.92 17.83
CA GLY A 270 14.00 -6.76 19.13
C GLY A 270 13.53 -7.79 20.17
N ALA A 271 12.22 -8.05 20.24
CA ALA A 271 11.63 -9.01 21.16
C ALA A 271 12.02 -10.47 20.84
N CYS A 272 12.31 -10.79 19.58
CA CYS A 272 12.88 -12.08 19.22
C CYS A 272 14.37 -12.16 19.58
N ALA A 273 15.14 -11.08 19.32
CA ALA A 273 16.56 -11.05 19.66
C ALA A 273 16.81 -11.10 21.18
N SER A 274 15.89 -10.58 22.00
CA SER A 274 15.94 -10.68 23.47
C SER A 274 15.57 -12.08 23.99
N GLY A 275 14.97 -12.93 23.16
CA GLY A 275 14.45 -14.24 23.56
C GLY A 275 13.08 -14.18 24.26
N ASP A 276 12.39 -13.03 24.25
CA ASP A 276 11.04 -12.91 24.82
C ASP A 276 10.00 -13.71 24.02
N PHE A 277 10.28 -13.97 22.73
CA PHE A 277 9.50 -14.84 21.86
C PHE A 277 10.39 -15.88 21.19
N ALA A 278 9.87 -17.08 20.97
CA ALA A 278 10.64 -18.17 20.36
C ALA A 278 10.82 -18.01 18.84
N SER A 279 9.98 -17.20 18.19
CA SER A 279 10.06 -16.92 16.75
C SER A 279 9.43 -15.58 16.37
N ILE A 280 9.84 -15.04 15.22
CA ILE A 280 9.25 -13.84 14.62
C ILE A 280 7.75 -14.03 14.38
N GLN A 281 7.33 -15.21 13.91
CA GLN A 281 5.93 -15.53 13.65
C GLN A 281 5.10 -15.46 14.94
N GLU A 282 5.62 -15.98 16.06
CA GLU A 282 4.96 -15.87 17.36
C GLU A 282 4.84 -14.40 17.81
N ALA A 283 5.93 -13.65 17.74
CA ALA A 283 5.96 -12.24 18.10
C ALA A 283 4.97 -11.41 17.26
N MET A 284 4.92 -11.62 15.94
CA MET A 284 3.98 -10.95 15.04
C MET A 284 2.51 -11.19 15.45
N ALA A 285 2.13 -12.42 15.78
CA ALA A 285 0.77 -12.73 16.19
C ALA A 285 0.39 -12.12 17.54
N LYS A 286 1.36 -11.99 18.45
CA LYS A 286 1.13 -11.45 19.81
C LYS A 286 1.15 -9.92 19.84
N MET A 287 2.06 -9.30 19.09
CA MET A 287 2.30 -7.86 19.08
C MET A 287 1.46 -7.13 18.02
N GLY A 288 1.20 -7.78 16.87
CA GLY A 288 0.30 -7.26 15.85
C GLY A 288 -1.16 -7.31 16.31
N LYS A 289 -1.85 -6.18 16.26
CA LYS A 289 -3.27 -6.07 16.64
C LYS A 289 -4.08 -5.40 15.55
N ILE A 290 -5.27 -5.94 15.28
CA ILE A 290 -6.23 -5.33 14.37
C ILE A 290 -6.90 -4.14 15.07
N GLY A 291 -6.94 -3.01 14.37
CA GLY A 291 -7.66 -1.82 14.79
C GLY A 291 -9.01 -1.69 14.09
N ARG A 292 -9.00 -1.75 12.76
CA ARG A 292 -10.21 -1.59 11.93
C ARG A 292 -10.17 -2.52 10.72
N VAL A 293 -11.32 -3.09 10.38
CA VAL A 293 -11.53 -3.79 9.12
C VAL A 293 -12.47 -2.97 8.25
N VAL A 294 -12.10 -2.78 6.98
CA VAL A 294 -12.91 -2.11 5.96
C VAL A 294 -13.31 -3.16 4.92
N GLN A 295 -14.62 -3.37 4.77
CA GLN A 295 -15.17 -4.36 3.84
C GLN A 295 -15.38 -3.74 2.45
N PRO A 296 -15.18 -4.51 1.38
CA PRO A 296 -15.56 -4.08 0.04
C PRO A 296 -17.08 -3.94 -0.04
N ASN A 297 -17.57 -2.90 -0.72
CA ASN A 297 -18.97 -2.84 -1.12
C ASN A 297 -19.19 -3.63 -2.42
N HIS A 298 -19.78 -4.82 -2.29
CA HIS A 298 -20.02 -5.72 -3.42
C HIS A 298 -21.03 -5.17 -4.44
N GLU A 299 -21.93 -4.25 -4.06
CA GLU A 299 -22.86 -3.61 -5.00
C GLU A 299 -22.12 -2.76 -6.04
N HIS A 300 -20.95 -2.23 -5.68
CA HIS A 300 -20.13 -1.41 -6.56
C HIS A 300 -19.18 -2.23 -7.44
N LYS A 301 -19.08 -3.55 -7.24
CA LYS A 301 -18.08 -4.39 -7.92
C LYS A 301 -18.13 -4.22 -9.45
N ARG A 302 -19.32 -4.26 -10.03
CA ARG A 302 -19.51 -4.13 -11.49
C ARG A 302 -19.00 -2.79 -12.03
N PHE A 303 -19.13 -1.72 -11.25
CA PHE A 303 -18.61 -0.40 -11.63
C PHE A 303 -17.07 -0.43 -11.68
N TYR A 304 -16.43 -0.98 -10.65
CA TYR A 304 -14.97 -1.05 -10.60
C TYR A 304 -14.36 -2.06 -11.58
N ASP A 305 -15.06 -3.15 -11.90
CA ASP A 305 -14.66 -4.05 -12.99
C ASP A 305 -14.61 -3.29 -14.33
N LYS A 306 -15.62 -2.48 -14.66
CA LYS A 306 -15.60 -1.62 -15.85
C LYS A 306 -14.48 -0.57 -15.81
N LYS A 307 -14.25 0.07 -14.65
CA LYS A 307 -13.13 1.02 -14.48
C LYS A 307 -11.78 0.32 -14.71
N TYR A 308 -11.67 -0.95 -14.32
CA TYR A 308 -10.47 -1.75 -14.52
C TYR A 308 -10.26 -2.15 -15.99
N GLU A 309 -11.33 -2.50 -16.72
CA GLU A 309 -11.26 -2.68 -18.17
C GLU A 309 -10.72 -1.43 -18.88
N VAL A 310 -11.25 -0.24 -18.52
CA VAL A 310 -10.74 1.04 -19.05
C VAL A 310 -9.29 1.28 -18.65
N PHE A 311 -8.92 0.98 -17.40
CA PHE A 311 -7.55 1.12 -16.90
C PHE A 311 -6.55 0.30 -17.72
N LEU A 312 -6.87 -0.94 -18.07
CA LEU A 312 -6.02 -1.77 -18.92
C LEU A 312 -5.95 -1.21 -20.37
N LYS A 313 -7.07 -0.72 -20.91
CA LYS A 313 -7.09 -0.08 -22.24
C LYS A 313 -6.21 1.16 -22.32
N LEU A 314 -6.12 1.94 -21.24
CA LEU A 314 -5.27 3.13 -21.19
C LEU A 314 -3.80 2.80 -21.54
N VAL A 315 -3.21 1.79 -20.90
CA VAL A 315 -1.80 1.44 -21.16
C VAL A 315 -1.60 0.80 -22.54
N GLU A 316 -2.57 0.04 -23.03
CA GLU A 316 -2.58 -0.46 -24.42
C GLU A 316 -2.50 0.71 -25.41
N HIS A 317 -3.40 1.69 -25.28
CA HIS A 317 -3.40 2.88 -26.15
C HIS A 317 -2.11 3.69 -26.03
N GLN A 318 -1.52 3.83 -24.84
CA GLN A 318 -0.24 4.54 -24.70
C GLN A 318 0.88 3.87 -25.51
N ARG A 319 0.92 2.53 -25.54
CA ARG A 319 1.89 1.77 -26.34
C ARG A 319 1.62 1.94 -27.84
N GLU A 320 0.35 1.93 -28.25
CA GLU A 320 -0.04 2.19 -29.63
C GLU A 320 0.40 3.59 -30.10
N TYR A 321 0.17 4.63 -29.30
CA TYR A 321 0.60 5.99 -29.62
C TYR A 321 2.11 6.09 -29.84
N ARG A 322 2.91 5.39 -29.02
CA ARG A 322 4.37 5.33 -29.20
C ARG A 322 4.76 4.61 -30.48
N SER A 323 4.09 3.50 -30.80
CA SER A 323 4.33 2.75 -32.04
C SER A 323 4.08 3.62 -33.27
N ILE A 324 2.97 4.38 -33.27
CA ILE A 324 2.64 5.34 -34.34
C ILE A 324 3.76 6.38 -34.47
N MET A 325 4.19 7.00 -33.36
CA MET A 325 5.22 8.06 -33.41
C MET A 325 6.62 7.54 -33.78
N ASN A 326 6.95 6.29 -33.46
CA ASN A 326 8.23 5.66 -33.82
C ASN A 326 8.27 5.18 -35.29
N SER A 327 7.14 5.23 -36.00
CA SER A 327 7.07 4.91 -37.43
C SER A 327 7.41 6.10 -38.35
N LEU A 328 7.77 7.25 -37.77
CA LEU A 328 8.33 8.43 -38.46
C LEU A 328 9.81 8.24 -38.77
#